data_AF-A0A535A693-F1
#
_entry.id   AF-A0A535A693-F1
#
_cell.length_a   1.000
_cell.length_b   1.000
_cell.length_c   1.000
_cell.angle_alpha   90.00
_cell.angle_beta   90.00
_cell.angle_gamma   90.00
#
_symmetry.space_group_name_H-M   'P 1'
#
loop_
_entity.id
_entity.type
_entity.pdbx_description
1 polymer ?
#
loop_
_entity_poly.entity_id
_entity_poly.type
_entity_poly.pdbx_seq_one_letter_code
_entity_poly.pdbx_strand_id
1 'polypeptide(L)'
;MRTLGVDVEHDFAPRYEPLKERKRELERLADQARKADTVWLATDLDREGESIAWHISEYAKLPPDHVKRVTFSEITKQAIEAAFAHPRSLNLDLVNAQQARRVIDRLVGYKLSPLVSSKIRRGLSAGRVQSVAVRLVVEREREIEAFKAEEYWTLTAELARQGEPRSFLAELTKVDGKKARIGSEEHPSAAPSRRRAPRRRSAPAPCSRKRRASWDLAHGAR
;
A
#
# COMPACT_ATOMS: atom_id res chain seq x y z
N MET A 1 -22.91 -10.69 20.45
CA MET A 1 -23.18 -10.66 18.99
C MET A 1 -22.59 -9.35 18.45
N ARG A 2 -21.54 -9.39 17.61
CA ARG A 2 -20.99 -8.14 17.05
C ARG A 2 -22.05 -7.55 16.13
N THR A 3 -22.67 -6.45 16.52
CA THR A 3 -23.62 -5.72 15.67
C THR A 3 -22.86 -5.06 14.52
N LEU A 4 -23.52 -4.88 13.37
CA LEU A 4 -22.92 -4.26 12.19
C LEU A 4 -22.36 -2.86 12.50
N GLY A 5 -23.00 -2.14 13.43
CA GLY A 5 -22.65 -0.77 13.81
C GLY A 5 -23.07 0.27 12.77
N VAL A 6 -23.89 -0.14 11.80
CA VAL A 6 -24.48 0.67 10.73
C VAL A 6 -25.94 0.26 10.63
N ASP A 7 -26.84 1.24 10.63
CA ASP A 7 -28.27 1.04 10.48
C ASP A 7 -28.65 1.07 9.00
N VAL A 8 -28.79 -0.10 8.38
CA VAL A 8 -29.02 -0.21 6.92
C VAL A 8 -30.43 0.23 6.52
N GLU A 9 -31.38 0.16 7.45
CA GLU A 9 -32.78 0.54 7.19
C GLU A 9 -33.01 2.06 7.35
N HIS A 10 -32.12 2.75 8.07
CA HIS A 10 -32.22 4.19 8.35
C HIS A 10 -30.99 4.92 7.79
N ASP A 11 -30.94 5.09 6.47
CA ASP A 11 -29.93 5.88 5.74
C ASP A 11 -28.47 5.56 6.06
N PHE A 12 -28.17 4.29 6.38
CA PHE A 12 -26.83 3.84 6.76
C PHE A 12 -26.25 4.57 7.97
N ALA A 13 -27.10 5.02 8.90
CA ALA A 13 -26.67 5.77 10.07
C ALA A 13 -25.64 4.97 10.90
N PRO A 14 -24.39 5.47 11.03
CA PRO A 14 -23.37 4.78 11.81
C PRO A 14 -23.61 4.96 13.31
N ARG A 15 -23.37 3.91 14.09
CA ARG A 15 -23.35 3.99 15.56
C ARG A 15 -21.91 4.05 16.03
N TYR A 16 -21.53 5.19 16.61
CA TYR A 16 -20.21 5.39 17.18
C TYR A 16 -20.23 5.16 18.68
N GLU A 17 -19.23 4.41 19.16
CA GLU A 17 -19.00 4.20 20.58
C GLU A 17 -17.55 4.56 20.91
N PRO A 18 -17.28 5.27 22.03
CA PRO A 18 -15.93 5.51 22.49
C PRO A 18 -15.17 4.21 22.72
N LEU A 19 -13.89 4.20 22.39
CA LEU A 19 -13.02 3.08 22.71
C LEU A 19 -12.89 2.97 24.23
N LYS A 20 -13.25 1.81 24.79
CA LYS A 20 -13.22 1.55 26.25
C LYS A 20 -11.88 1.93 26.89
N GLU A 21 -10.79 1.60 26.20
CA GLU A 21 -9.41 1.85 26.64
C GLU A 21 -9.02 3.33 26.68
N ARG A 22 -9.69 4.18 25.88
CA ARG A 22 -9.38 5.63 25.76
C ARG A 22 -10.48 6.51 26.36
N LYS A 23 -11.44 5.91 27.06
CA LYS A 23 -12.61 6.61 27.58
C LYS A 23 -12.20 7.72 28.55
N ARG A 24 -11.25 7.45 29.44
CA ARG A 24 -10.75 8.41 30.43
C ARG A 24 -10.10 9.63 29.77
N GLU A 25 -9.26 9.41 28.77
CA GLU A 25 -8.60 10.49 28.02
C GLU A 25 -9.62 11.31 27.22
N LEU A 26 -10.58 10.65 26.57
CA LEU A 26 -11.65 11.33 25.83
C LEU A 26 -12.51 12.19 26.75
N GLU A 27 -12.91 11.67 27.91
CA GLU A 27 -13.67 12.44 28.92
C GLU A 27 -12.88 13.65 29.41
N ARG A 28 -11.59 13.46 29.73
CA ARG A 28 -10.71 14.57 30.13
C ARG A 28 -10.61 15.65 29.06
N LEU A 29 -10.39 15.27 27.80
CA LEU A 29 -10.31 16.21 26.69
C LEU A 29 -11.64 16.94 26.47
N ALA A 30 -12.75 16.22 26.56
CA ALA A 30 -14.09 16.80 26.40
C ALA A 30 -14.40 17.81 27.52
N ASP A 31 -14.03 17.51 28.76
CA ASP A 31 -14.19 18.44 29.89
C ASP A 31 -13.35 19.70 29.74
N GLN A 32 -12.11 19.57 29.27
CA GLN A 32 -11.24 20.73 29.00
C GLN A 32 -11.77 21.56 27.83
N ALA A 33 -12.21 20.92 26.76
CA ALA A 33 -12.75 21.58 25.58
C ALA A 33 -14.02 22.38 25.90
N ARG A 34 -14.91 21.85 26.76
CA ARG A 34 -16.12 22.56 27.22
C ARG A 34 -15.84 23.80 28.06
N LYS A 35 -14.69 23.85 28.75
CA LYS A 35 -14.28 24.98 29.60
C LYS A 35 -13.51 26.05 28.82
N ALA A 36 -13.05 25.75 27.61
CA ALA A 36 -12.28 26.67 26.81
C ALA A 36 -13.18 27.64 26.04
N ASP A 37 -12.75 28.90 25.94
CA ASP A 37 -13.43 29.91 25.12
C ASP A 37 -13.36 29.58 23.62
N THR A 38 -12.28 28.92 23.19
CA THR A 38 -12.08 28.50 21.80
C THR A 38 -11.30 27.20 21.75
N VAL A 39 -11.75 26.27 20.91
CA VAL A 39 -11.14 24.97 20.68
C VAL A 39 -10.58 24.91 19.26
N TRP A 40 -9.26 24.75 19.16
CA TRP A 40 -8.54 24.65 17.90
C TRP A 40 -8.35 23.17 17.53
N LEU A 41 -8.94 22.74 16.42
CA LEU A 41 -8.81 21.40 15.87
C LEU A 41 -7.71 21.38 14.82
N ALA A 42 -6.53 20.92 15.21
CA ALA A 42 -5.31 20.94 14.41
C ALA A 42 -4.89 19.53 13.92
N THR A 43 -5.84 18.74 13.43
CA THR A 43 -5.58 17.43 12.82
C THR A 43 -5.06 17.55 11.39
N ASP A 44 -4.53 16.45 10.85
CA ASP A 44 -3.95 16.40 9.50
C ASP A 44 -4.88 16.91 8.40
N LEU A 45 -4.29 17.43 7.31
CA LEU A 45 -5.00 17.93 6.13
C LEU A 45 -5.44 16.76 5.24
N ASP A 46 -6.36 15.94 5.72
CA ASP A 46 -7.04 14.93 4.92
C ASP A 46 -8.44 14.63 5.48
N ARG A 47 -9.16 13.72 4.82
CA ARG A 47 -10.50 13.30 5.26
C ARG A 47 -10.51 12.55 6.60
N GLU A 48 -9.41 11.90 6.98
CA GLU A 48 -9.30 11.17 8.25
C GLU A 48 -9.14 12.17 9.40
N GLY A 49 -8.25 13.14 9.23
CA GLY A 49 -8.08 14.29 10.11
C GLY A 49 -9.37 15.07 10.28
N GLU A 50 -10.11 15.34 9.19
CA GLU A 50 -11.41 16.03 9.29
C GLU A 50 -12.44 15.21 10.06
N SER A 51 -12.52 13.90 9.81
CA SER A 51 -13.37 13.00 10.56
C SER A 51 -12.98 12.95 12.04
N ILE A 52 -11.70 12.90 12.39
CA ILE A 52 -11.25 12.90 13.80
C ILE A 52 -11.67 14.20 14.48
N ALA A 53 -11.43 15.35 13.84
CA ALA A 53 -11.82 16.66 14.33
C ALA A 53 -13.34 16.73 14.59
N TRP A 54 -14.14 16.25 13.64
CA TRP A 54 -15.60 16.16 13.81
C TRP A 54 -16.01 15.25 14.97
N HIS A 55 -15.45 14.03 15.09
CA HIS A 55 -15.80 13.12 16.20
C HIS A 55 -15.46 13.71 17.58
N ILE A 56 -14.35 14.46 17.70
CA ILE A 56 -14.00 15.13 18.96
C ILE A 56 -15.02 16.23 19.28
N SER A 57 -15.39 17.04 18.29
CA SER A 57 -16.40 18.09 18.43
C SER A 57 -17.75 17.53 18.86
N GLU A 58 -18.22 16.49 18.19
CA GLU A 58 -19.49 15.80 18.50
C GLU A 58 -19.45 15.16 19.90
N TYR A 59 -18.36 14.46 20.22
CA TYR A 59 -18.21 13.79 21.51
C TYR A 59 -18.21 14.80 22.69
N ALA A 60 -17.53 15.94 22.51
CA ALA A 60 -17.49 16.98 23.51
C ALA A 60 -18.73 17.89 23.52
N LYS A 61 -19.61 17.76 22.51
CA LYS A 61 -20.82 18.58 22.27
C LYS A 61 -20.50 20.07 22.15
N LEU A 62 -19.44 20.39 21.40
CA LEU A 62 -18.99 21.77 21.22
C LEU A 62 -19.90 22.51 20.24
N PRO A 63 -20.31 23.76 20.53
CA PRO A 63 -21.04 24.56 19.57
C PRO A 63 -20.11 24.96 18.41
N PRO A 64 -20.63 25.08 17.17
CA PRO A 64 -19.82 25.42 15.98
C PRO A 64 -18.98 26.69 16.14
N ASP A 65 -19.50 27.69 16.86
CA ASP A 65 -18.82 28.98 17.05
C ASP A 65 -17.57 28.88 17.92
N HIS A 66 -17.50 27.88 18.81
CA HIS A 66 -16.36 27.64 19.69
C HIS A 66 -15.27 26.80 19.02
N VAL A 67 -15.51 26.29 17.80
CA VAL A 67 -14.63 25.36 17.11
C VAL A 67 -13.95 26.04 15.93
N LYS A 68 -12.61 26.02 15.92
CA LYS A 68 -11.79 26.53 14.82
C LYS A 68 -10.96 25.39 14.25
N ARG A 69 -11.15 25.07 12.97
CA ARG A 69 -10.37 24.06 12.26
C ARG A 69 -9.13 24.71 11.65
N VAL A 70 -7.95 24.18 11.99
CA VAL A 70 -6.65 24.66 11.49
C VAL A 70 -5.93 23.54 10.78
N THR A 71 -5.54 23.77 9.53
CA THR A 71 -4.85 22.78 8.69
C THR A 71 -3.55 23.35 8.19
N PHE A 72 -2.50 22.53 8.18
CA PHE A 72 -1.20 22.86 7.63
C PHE A 72 -0.66 21.64 6.88
N SER A 73 0.06 21.87 5.79
CA SER A 73 0.69 20.79 5.01
C SER A 73 2.10 20.47 5.51
N GLU A 74 2.69 21.37 6.30
CA GLU A 74 4.04 21.26 6.84
C GLU A 74 4.10 21.85 8.26
N ILE A 75 5.05 21.37 9.07
CA ILE A 75 5.23 21.79 10.46
C ILE A 75 6.40 22.78 10.53
N THR A 76 6.20 23.96 9.93
CA THR A 76 7.14 25.09 10.01
C THR A 76 6.51 26.26 10.76
N LYS A 77 7.32 27.10 11.41
CA LYS A 77 6.81 28.26 12.17
C LYS A 77 5.87 29.13 11.33
N GLN A 78 6.29 29.45 10.11
CA GLN A 78 5.53 30.28 9.17
C GLN A 78 4.20 29.63 8.78
N ALA A 79 4.20 28.34 8.46
CA ALA A 79 2.98 27.62 8.09
C ALA A 79 1.99 27.52 9.25
N ILE A 80 2.48 27.30 10.49
CA ILE A 80 1.64 27.26 11.68
C ILE A 80 1.03 28.64 11.97
N GLU A 81 1.84 29.70 11.98
CA GLU A 81 1.35 31.07 12.22
C GLU A 81 0.28 31.46 11.18
N ALA A 82 0.52 31.17 9.89
CA ALA A 82 -0.45 31.40 8.83
C ALA A 82 -1.74 30.59 9.01
N ALA A 83 -1.64 29.32 9.42
CA ALA A 83 -2.80 28.45 9.61
C ALA A 83 -3.69 28.91 10.78
N PHE A 84 -3.10 29.41 11.87
CA PHE A 84 -3.85 29.97 13.00
C PHE A 84 -4.44 31.36 12.70
N ALA A 85 -3.84 32.13 11.77
CA ALA A 85 -4.39 33.41 11.31
C ALA A 85 -5.66 33.23 10.43
N HIS A 86 -5.80 32.08 9.76
CA HIS A 86 -6.91 31.79 8.84
C HIS A 86 -7.64 30.48 9.18
N PRO A 87 -8.29 30.38 10.36
CA PRO A 87 -9.08 29.20 10.70
C PRO A 87 -10.32 29.08 9.83
N ARG A 88 -10.73 27.84 9.59
CA ARG A 88 -11.95 27.48 8.86
C ARG A 88 -12.93 26.74 9.78
N SER A 89 -14.16 26.54 9.31
CA SER A 89 -15.10 25.58 9.89
C SER A 89 -14.77 24.15 9.44
N LEU A 90 -15.40 23.14 10.05
CA LEU A 90 -15.28 21.75 9.62
C LEU A 90 -15.92 21.55 8.23
N ASN A 91 -15.26 20.76 7.38
CA ASN A 91 -15.79 20.33 6.09
C ASN A 91 -16.64 19.06 6.28
N LEU A 92 -17.96 19.21 6.30
CA LEU A 92 -18.83 18.06 6.42
C LEU A 92 -18.77 17.11 5.20
N ASP A 93 -18.43 17.60 4.01
CA ASP A 93 -18.29 16.72 2.83
C ASP A 93 -17.10 15.76 2.98
N LEU A 94 -15.98 16.23 3.55
CA LEU A 94 -14.83 15.37 3.84
C LEU A 94 -15.14 14.36 4.94
N VAL A 95 -15.89 14.78 5.97
CA VAL A 95 -16.37 13.88 7.03
C VAL A 95 -17.27 12.80 6.42
N ASN A 96 -18.28 13.19 5.65
CA ASN A 96 -19.23 12.29 5.01
C ASN A 96 -18.54 11.32 4.04
N ALA A 97 -17.53 11.79 3.29
CA ALA A 97 -16.73 10.92 2.43
C ALA A 97 -15.96 9.85 3.24
N GLN A 98 -15.43 10.20 4.40
CA GLN A 98 -14.76 9.27 5.30
C GLN A 98 -15.75 8.29 5.93
N GLN A 99 -16.92 8.77 6.38
CA GLN A 99 -17.99 7.94 6.93
C GLN A 99 -18.50 6.93 5.91
N ALA A 100 -18.78 7.37 4.67
CA ALA A 100 -19.21 6.52 3.58
C ALA A 100 -18.19 5.39 3.32
N ARG A 101 -16.89 5.72 3.27
CA ARG A 101 -15.83 4.71 3.14
C ARG A 101 -15.88 3.69 4.28
N ARG A 102 -16.00 4.14 5.54
CA ARG A 102 -16.08 3.24 6.71
C ARG A 102 -17.31 2.35 6.68
N VAL A 103 -18.46 2.90 6.29
CA VAL A 103 -19.72 2.15 6.13
C VAL A 103 -19.57 1.06 5.07
N ILE A 104 -19.06 1.40 3.89
CA ILE A 104 -18.83 0.44 2.80
C ILE A 104 -17.89 -0.69 3.25
N ASP A 105 -16.75 -0.33 3.87
CA ASP A 105 -15.78 -1.33 4.31
C ASP A 105 -16.36 -2.22 5.42
N ARG A 106 -17.23 -1.68 6.28
CA ARG A 106 -17.95 -2.44 7.31
C ARG A 106 -18.99 -3.39 6.70
N LEU A 107 -19.77 -2.94 5.71
CA LEU A 107 -20.75 -3.76 5.01
C LEU A 107 -20.09 -4.95 4.31
N VAL A 108 -19.03 -4.69 3.55
CA VAL A 108 -18.27 -5.73 2.84
C VAL A 108 -17.64 -6.70 3.84
N GLY A 109 -16.94 -6.17 4.85
CA GLY A 109 -16.27 -7.00 5.84
C GLY A 109 -17.23 -7.88 6.62
N TYR A 110 -18.36 -7.33 7.08
CA TYR A 110 -19.32 -8.09 7.89
C TYR A 110 -20.10 -9.13 7.08
N LYS A 111 -20.49 -8.80 5.83
CA LYS A 111 -21.25 -9.72 4.98
C LYS A 111 -20.38 -10.84 4.37
N LEU A 112 -19.16 -10.52 3.92
CA LEU A 112 -18.32 -11.49 3.20
C LEU A 112 -17.36 -12.29 4.09
N SER A 113 -16.88 -11.75 5.21
CA SER A 113 -15.91 -12.46 6.05
C SER A 113 -16.42 -13.79 6.61
N PRO A 114 -17.69 -13.95 7.04
CA PRO A 114 -18.22 -15.24 7.48
C PRO A 114 -18.19 -16.31 6.35
N LEU A 115 -18.49 -15.90 5.12
CA LEU A 115 -18.43 -16.78 3.96
C LEU A 115 -17.00 -17.22 3.65
N VAL A 116 -16.05 -16.28 3.62
CA VAL A 116 -14.63 -16.59 3.39
C VAL A 116 -14.07 -17.48 4.51
N SER A 117 -14.41 -17.17 5.75
CA SER A 117 -13.96 -17.93 6.92
C SER A 117 -14.53 -19.36 6.97
N SER A 118 -15.74 -19.58 6.44
CA SER A 118 -16.36 -20.90 6.40
C SER A 118 -15.90 -21.75 5.21
N LYS A 119 -15.60 -21.12 4.07
CA LYS A 119 -15.24 -21.83 2.83
C LYS A 119 -13.74 -22.05 2.62
N ILE A 120 -12.88 -21.22 3.22
CA ILE A 120 -11.43 -21.27 2.98
C ILE A 120 -10.69 -21.63 4.27
N ARG A 121 -10.66 -20.71 5.24
CA ARG A 121 -9.97 -20.93 6.52
C ARG A 121 -10.55 -20.04 7.60
N ARG A 122 -10.77 -20.62 8.79
CA ARG A 122 -11.23 -19.88 9.97
C ARG A 122 -10.30 -18.71 10.27
N GLY A 123 -10.89 -17.53 10.48
CA GLY A 123 -10.16 -16.30 10.85
C GLY A 123 -9.72 -15.42 9.67
N LEU A 124 -10.03 -15.80 8.43
CA LEU A 124 -9.80 -14.93 7.28
C LEU A 124 -10.88 -13.84 7.19
N SER A 125 -10.44 -12.64 6.80
CA SER A 125 -11.32 -11.51 6.51
C SER A 125 -11.39 -11.24 5.01
N ALA A 126 -12.53 -10.70 4.58
CA ALA A 126 -12.71 -10.15 3.25
C ALA A 126 -12.67 -8.63 3.34
N GLY A 127 -11.83 -8.01 2.52
CA GLY A 127 -11.74 -6.55 2.42
C GLY A 127 -11.84 -6.12 0.97
N ARG A 128 -12.63 -5.07 0.71
CA ARG A 128 -12.88 -4.54 -0.64
C ARG A 128 -11.59 -4.23 -1.41
N VAL A 129 -10.62 -3.62 -0.75
CA VAL A 129 -9.31 -3.27 -1.35
C VAL A 129 -8.32 -4.43 -1.25
N GLN A 130 -8.33 -5.17 -0.14
CA GLN A 130 -7.40 -6.28 0.11
C GLN A 130 -7.58 -7.41 -0.91
N SER A 131 -8.83 -7.76 -1.25
CA SER A 131 -9.12 -8.83 -2.21
C SER A 131 -8.59 -8.53 -3.61
N VAL A 132 -8.72 -7.28 -4.07
CA VAL A 132 -8.19 -6.83 -5.37
C VAL A 132 -6.66 -6.86 -5.37
N ALA A 133 -6.02 -6.39 -4.29
CA ALA A 133 -4.56 -6.45 -4.18
C ALA A 133 -4.03 -7.89 -4.24
N VAL A 134 -4.67 -8.82 -3.52
CA VAL A 134 -4.31 -10.25 -3.57
C VAL A 134 -4.56 -10.82 -4.96
N ARG A 135 -5.66 -10.45 -5.62
CA ARG A 135 -5.97 -10.89 -6.98
C ARG A 135 -4.86 -10.51 -7.97
N LEU A 136 -4.39 -9.26 -7.94
CA LEU A 136 -3.32 -8.81 -8.84
C LEU A 136 -2.03 -9.62 -8.68
N VAL A 137 -1.66 -9.95 -7.44
CA VAL A 137 -0.47 -10.79 -7.16
C VAL A 137 -0.69 -12.20 -7.69
N VAL A 138 -1.87 -12.79 -7.47
CA VAL A 138 -2.20 -14.15 -7.94
C VAL A 138 -2.27 -14.23 -9.47
N GLU A 139 -2.82 -13.21 -10.13
CA GLU A 139 -2.85 -13.14 -11.60
C GLU A 139 -1.43 -13.11 -12.17
N ARG A 140 -0.55 -12.30 -11.59
CA ARG A 140 0.86 -12.24 -11.98
C ARG A 140 1.58 -13.57 -11.79
N GLU A 141 1.31 -14.28 -10.70
CA GLU A 141 1.91 -15.59 -10.45
C GLU A 141 1.43 -16.62 -11.49
N ARG A 142 0.13 -16.62 -11.82
CA ARG A 142 -0.42 -17.49 -12.87
C ARG A 142 0.18 -17.23 -14.25
N GLU A 143 0.48 -15.97 -14.58
CA GLU A 143 1.20 -15.63 -15.81
C GLU A 143 2.62 -16.24 -15.82
N ILE A 144 3.30 -16.23 -14.67
CA ILE A 144 4.64 -16.83 -14.51
C ILE A 144 4.55 -18.36 -14.62
N GLU A 145 3.57 -19.00 -13.97
CA GLU A 145 3.36 -20.45 -14.06
C GLU A 145 3.00 -20.90 -15.48
N ALA A 146 2.23 -20.09 -16.21
CA ALA A 146 1.84 -20.35 -17.59
C ALA A 146 2.95 -19.99 -18.61
N PHE A 147 4.02 -19.34 -18.17
CA PHE A 147 5.12 -18.93 -19.05
C PHE A 147 5.89 -20.15 -19.57
N LYS A 148 5.76 -20.42 -20.87
CA LYS A 148 6.56 -21.43 -21.56
C LYS A 148 7.88 -20.79 -21.99
N ALA A 149 8.95 -21.11 -21.29
CA ALA A 149 10.28 -20.64 -21.64
C ALA A 149 10.71 -21.24 -22.99
N GLU A 150 11.06 -20.37 -23.94
CA GLU A 150 11.66 -20.76 -25.21
C GLU A 150 13.17 -20.51 -25.14
N GLU A 151 13.97 -21.52 -25.49
CA GLU A 151 15.41 -21.37 -25.60
C GLU A 151 15.74 -20.54 -26.85
N TYR A 152 16.57 -19.52 -26.69
CA TYR A 152 17.09 -18.71 -27.79
C TYR A 152 18.55 -18.35 -27.54
N TRP A 153 19.29 -18.16 -28.63
CA TRP A 153 20.66 -17.67 -28.58
C TRP A 153 20.73 -16.23 -29.09
N THR A 154 21.53 -15.41 -28.41
CA THR A 154 21.98 -14.12 -28.92
C THR A 154 23.42 -14.25 -29.40
N LEU A 155 23.74 -13.57 -30.50
CA LEU A 155 25.10 -13.50 -31.03
C LEU A 155 25.63 -12.09 -30.84
N THR A 156 26.65 -11.95 -30.01
CA THR A 156 27.31 -10.67 -29.75
C THR A 156 28.72 -10.72 -30.34
N ALA A 157 29.05 -9.74 -31.18
CA ALA A 157 30.38 -9.56 -31.76
C ALA A 157 31.03 -8.32 -31.16
N GLU A 158 32.33 -8.41 -30.87
CA GLU A 158 33.15 -7.23 -30.58
C GLU A 158 33.67 -6.69 -31.92
N LEU A 159 33.33 -5.45 -32.23
CA LEU A 159 33.68 -4.78 -33.48
C LEU A 159 34.61 -3.61 -33.19
N ALA A 160 35.66 -3.47 -33.99
CA ALA A 160 36.55 -2.31 -33.96
C ALA A 160 36.76 -1.83 -35.39
N ARG A 161 36.87 -0.51 -35.58
CA ARG A 161 37.29 0.03 -36.88
C ARG A 161 38.78 -0.29 -37.05
N GLN A 162 39.16 -0.81 -38.23
CA GLN A 162 40.54 -1.21 -38.48
C GLN A 162 41.49 -0.02 -38.26
N GLY A 163 42.52 -0.21 -37.43
CA GLY A 163 43.46 0.83 -37.05
C GLY A 163 43.02 1.73 -35.89
N GLU A 164 41.83 1.53 -35.31
CA GLU A 164 41.37 2.25 -34.13
C GLU A 164 41.38 1.37 -32.87
N PRO A 165 41.83 1.90 -31.72
CA PRO A 165 41.88 1.15 -30.47
C PRO A 165 40.50 0.99 -29.81
N ARG A 166 39.47 1.68 -30.31
CA ARG A 166 38.12 1.64 -29.75
C ARG A 166 37.32 0.49 -30.37
N SER A 167 36.85 -0.42 -29.53
CA SER A 167 35.88 -1.45 -29.89
C SER A 167 34.52 -1.18 -29.24
N PHE A 168 33.47 -1.81 -29.77
CA PHE A 168 32.14 -1.85 -29.16
C PHE A 168 31.50 -3.21 -29.40
N LEU A 169 30.56 -3.59 -28.53
CA LEU A 169 29.78 -4.80 -28.68
C LEU A 169 28.57 -4.54 -29.58
N ALA A 170 28.36 -5.39 -30.56
CA ALA A 170 27.20 -5.38 -31.44
C ALA A 170 26.45 -6.72 -31.33
N GLU A 171 25.13 -6.67 -31.16
CA GLU A 171 24.27 -7.86 -31.14
C GLU A 171 23.60 -8.05 -32.50
N LEU A 172 23.54 -9.30 -32.98
CA LEU A 172 22.85 -9.65 -34.23
C LEU A 172 21.33 -9.48 -34.07
N THR A 173 20.76 -8.52 -34.79
CA THR A 173 19.31 -8.26 -34.73
C THR A 173 18.51 -8.94 -35.85
N LYS A 174 19.09 -9.09 -37.05
CA LYS A 174 18.39 -9.57 -38.25
C LYS A 174 19.29 -10.41 -39.16
N VAL A 175 18.70 -11.38 -39.86
CA VAL A 175 19.30 -12.13 -40.97
C VAL A 175 18.30 -12.07 -42.13
N ASP A 176 18.75 -11.69 -43.33
CA ASP A 176 17.92 -11.53 -44.53
C ASP A 176 16.65 -10.67 -44.30
N GLY A 177 16.81 -9.58 -43.54
CA GLY A 177 15.73 -8.64 -43.22
C GLY A 177 14.73 -9.11 -42.15
N LYS A 178 14.78 -10.37 -41.71
CA LYS A 178 13.92 -10.96 -40.67
C LYS A 178 14.60 -10.93 -39.30
N LYS A 179 13.81 -10.80 -38.22
CA LYS A 179 14.33 -10.82 -36.84
C LYS A 179 15.06 -12.14 -36.59
N ALA A 180 16.32 -12.08 -36.17
CA ALA A 180 17.12 -13.27 -35.91
C ALA A 180 16.50 -14.06 -34.76
N ARG A 181 16.09 -15.31 -35.02
CA ARG A 181 15.66 -16.28 -34.01
C ARG A 181 16.57 -17.49 -34.13
N ILE A 182 17.54 -17.61 -33.21
CA ILE A 182 18.47 -18.73 -33.19
C ILE A 182 17.91 -19.74 -32.17
N GLY A 183 17.16 -20.73 -32.66
CA GLY A 183 16.63 -21.85 -31.85
C GLY A 183 17.69 -22.93 -31.59
N SER A 184 17.38 -23.92 -30.74
CA SER A 184 18.36 -24.94 -30.31
C SER A 184 18.44 -26.20 -31.17
N GLU A 185 17.52 -26.46 -32.11
CA GLU A 185 17.50 -27.78 -32.78
C GLU A 185 18.12 -27.86 -34.18
N GLU A 186 18.28 -26.79 -34.96
CA GLU A 186 18.99 -26.90 -36.23
C GLU A 186 19.71 -25.60 -36.55
N HIS A 187 21.04 -25.62 -36.54
CA HIS A 187 21.80 -25.00 -37.63
C HIS A 187 23.24 -25.54 -37.75
N PRO A 188 23.72 -25.62 -39.00
CA PRO A 188 24.79 -26.50 -39.45
C PRO A 188 26.17 -26.02 -39.03
N SER A 189 27.10 -26.97 -39.05
CA SER A 189 28.53 -26.80 -38.85
C SER A 189 29.15 -25.76 -39.79
N ALA A 190 29.06 -24.48 -39.45
CA ALA A 190 29.86 -23.43 -40.07
C ALA A 190 29.97 -22.22 -39.12
N ALA A 191 30.79 -22.33 -38.08
CA ALA A 191 31.29 -21.17 -37.35
C ALA A 191 32.77 -21.38 -37.00
N PRO A 192 33.68 -20.45 -37.35
CA PRO A 192 35.11 -20.59 -37.12
C PRO A 192 35.42 -20.44 -35.62
N SER A 193 36.29 -21.32 -35.11
CA SER A 193 36.99 -21.29 -33.81
C SER A 193 36.21 -20.70 -32.62
N ARG A 194 35.48 -21.57 -31.91
CA ARG A 194 34.84 -21.28 -30.62
C ARG A 194 35.87 -20.91 -29.54
N ARG A 195 35.92 -19.64 -29.12
CA ARG A 195 36.29 -19.31 -27.73
C ARG A 195 35.00 -19.36 -26.90
N ARG A 196 34.86 -20.40 -26.06
CA ARG A 196 33.79 -20.49 -25.06
C ARG A 196 33.96 -19.34 -24.06
N ALA A 197 33.13 -18.32 -24.16
CA ALA A 197 32.90 -17.42 -23.03
C ALA A 197 32.25 -18.21 -21.87
N PRO A 198 32.60 -17.94 -20.60
CA PRO A 198 32.09 -18.70 -19.46
C PRO A 198 30.58 -18.55 -19.36
N ARG A 199 29.90 -19.68 -19.14
CA ARG A 199 28.46 -19.79 -18.92
C ARG A 199 28.02 -18.88 -17.76
N ARG A 200 27.47 -17.71 -18.05
CA ARG A 200 26.62 -17.01 -17.08
C ARG A 200 25.26 -17.66 -17.11
N ARG A 201 25.01 -18.57 -16.16
CA ARG A 201 23.64 -18.88 -15.76
C ARG A 201 23.06 -17.60 -15.18
N SER A 202 22.13 -16.95 -15.88
CA SER A 202 21.20 -16.03 -15.23
C SER A 202 20.31 -16.87 -14.32
N ALA A 203 20.77 -17.11 -13.09
CA ALA A 203 19.88 -17.59 -12.05
C ALA A 203 18.78 -16.53 -11.84
N PRO A 204 17.51 -16.91 -11.63
CA PRO A 204 16.56 -16.00 -11.03
C PRO A 204 17.13 -15.55 -9.69
N ALA A 205 17.14 -14.25 -9.43
CA ALA A 205 17.71 -13.68 -8.22
C ALA A 205 17.14 -14.42 -6.99
N PRO A 206 17.99 -14.94 -6.07
CA PRO A 206 17.48 -15.54 -4.85
C PRO A 206 16.86 -14.42 -4.01
N CYS A 207 15.55 -14.51 -3.79
CA CYS A 207 14.86 -13.71 -2.79
C CYS A 207 15.50 -14.01 -1.43
N SER A 208 16.27 -13.06 -0.90
CA SER A 208 16.92 -13.20 0.39
C SER A 208 15.86 -13.29 1.49
N ARG A 209 15.53 -14.51 1.92
CA ARG A 209 14.94 -14.73 3.24
C ARG A 209 15.97 -14.26 4.27
N LYS A 210 15.78 -13.06 4.82
CA LYS A 210 16.43 -12.67 6.07
C LYS A 210 16.00 -13.67 7.13
N ARG A 211 16.91 -14.58 7.51
CA ARG A 211 16.76 -15.41 8.71
C ARG A 211 16.63 -14.46 9.90
N ARG A 212 15.56 -14.61 10.69
CA ARG A 212 15.52 -14.09 12.06
C ARG A 212 16.62 -14.80 12.83
N ALA A 213 17.55 -14.04 13.39
CA ALA A 213 18.39 -14.54 14.45
C ALA A 213 17.49 -14.83 15.66
N SER A 214 17.50 -16.09 16.10
CA SER A 214 17.02 -16.49 17.42
C SER A 214 18.00 -15.93 18.46
N TRP A 215 17.48 -15.17 19.40
CA TRP A 215 18.22 -14.86 20.63
C TRP A 215 17.82 -15.94 21.65
N ASP A 216 18.74 -16.86 21.90
CA ASP A 216 18.68 -17.76 23.04
C ASP A 216 18.92 -16.94 24.31
N LEU A 217 17.88 -16.81 25.13
CA LEU A 217 17.99 -16.36 26.51
C LEU A 217 17.77 -17.56 27.43
N ALA A 218 18.87 -18.23 27.77
CA ALA A 218 18.93 -19.18 28.87
C ALA A 218 19.58 -18.51 30.09
N HIS A 219 18.71 -18.09 31.03
CA HIS A 219 18.80 -18.23 32.49
C HIS A 219 20.14 -18.01 33.22
N GLY A 220 20.12 -17.05 34.15
CA GLY A 220 21.08 -16.97 35.26
C GLY A 220 20.45 -16.27 36.46
N ALA A 221 20.15 -17.05 37.49
CA ALA A 221 19.62 -16.62 38.78
C ALA A 221 20.63 -15.80 39.58
N ARG A 222 20.14 -14.75 40.25
CA ARG A 222 20.37 -14.38 41.67
C ARG A 222 19.52 -13.17 42.01
#